data_AF-A0A1M3E1X4-F1
#
_entry.id   AF-A0A1M3E1X4-F1
#
_cell.length_a   1.000
_cell.length_b   1.000
_cell.length_c   1.000
_cell.angle_alpha   90.00
_cell.angle_beta   90.00
_cell.angle_gamma   90.00
#
_symmetry.space_group_name_H-M   'P 1'
#
loop_
_entity.id
_entity.type
_entity.pdbx_description
1 polymer ?
#
loop_
_entity_poly.entity_id
_entity_poly.type
_entity_poly.pdbx_seq_one_letter_code
_entity_poly.pdbx_strand_id
1 'polypeptide(L)' 'MTSFWLFLSGIFKWSFGFFDAAGNVMNWILFIVASVMFCYWCYVLVATLGGDKDKNYFSPTEGHHPYYDPQIMKKEDK' A
#
# COMPACT_ATOMS: atom_id res chain seq x y z
N MET A 1 2.19 45.32 19.29
CA MET A 1 2.06 44.05 20.03
C MET A 1 0.96 43.14 19.45
N THR A 2 -0.21 43.65 19.04
CA THR A 2 -1.31 42.86 18.45
C THR A 2 -1.08 42.37 17.01
N SER A 3 -0.35 43.13 16.19
CA SER A 3 -0.16 42.80 14.76
C SER A 3 0.60 41.48 14.53
N PHE A 4 1.54 41.13 15.41
CA PHE A 4 2.28 39.87 15.35
C PHE A 4 1.37 38.66 15.63
N TRP A 5 0.51 38.76 16.64
CA TRP A 5 -0.43 37.69 16.99
C TRP A 5 -1.50 37.47 15.92
N LEU A 6 -1.96 38.54 15.25
CA LEU A 6 -2.89 38.44 14.13
C LEU A 6 -2.25 37.77 12.92
N PHE A 7 -1.00 38.12 12.62
CA PHE A 7 -0.22 37.46 11.56
C PHE A 7 0.00 35.97 11.85
N LEU A 8 0.43 35.63 13.07
CA LEU A 8 0.63 34.25 13.51
C LEU A 8 -0.68 33.44 13.44
N SER A 9 -1.80 34.02 13.89
CA SER A 9 -3.13 33.41 13.77
C SER A 9 -3.52 33.16 12.31
N GLY A 10 -3.18 34.08 11.40
CA GLY A 10 -3.39 33.92 9.96
C GLY A 10 -2.60 32.75 9.37
N ILE A 11 -1.32 32.60 9.74
CA ILE A 11 -0.48 31.47 9.33
C ILE A 11 -1.08 30.15 9.82
N PHE A 12 -1.50 30.08 11.08
CA PHE A 12 -2.10 28.85 11.62
C PHE A 12 -3.38 28.47 10.87
N LYS A 13 -4.29 29.42 10.63
CA LYS A 13 -5.52 29.15 9.86
C LYS A 13 -5.21 28.65 8.45
N TRP A 14 -4.22 29.24 7.79
CA TRP A 14 -3.77 28.79 6.48
C TRP A 14 -3.16 27.39 6.52
N SER A 15 -2.31 27.09 7.51
CA SER A 15 -1.70 25.76 7.67
C SER A 15 -2.73 24.66 7.90
N PHE A 16 -3.80 24.93 8.66
CA PHE A 16 -4.89 23.97 8.85
C PHE A 16 -5.69 23.75 7.56
N GLY A 17 -5.97 24.82 6.81
CA GLY A 17 -6.61 24.69 5.49
C GLY A 17 -5.75 23.92 4.48
N PHE A 18 -4.44 24.12 4.50
CA PHE A 18 -3.50 23.35 3.69
C PHE A 18 -3.49 21.86 4.06
N PHE A 19 -3.48 21.54 5.35
CA PHE A 19 -3.53 20.16 5.82
C PHE A 19 -4.80 19.44 5.37
N ASP A 20 -5.96 20.11 5.44
CA ASP A 20 -7.23 19.57 4.99
C ASP A 20 -7.25 19.34 3.46
N ALA A 21 -6.75 20.30 2.68
CA ALA A 21 -6.61 20.14 1.24
C ALA A 21 -5.66 18.99 0.86
N ALA A 22 -4.50 18.90 1.53
CA ALA A 22 -3.54 17.81 1.32
C ALA A 22 -4.11 16.44 1.73
N GLY A 23 -4.89 16.40 2.81
CA GLY A 23 -5.61 15.19 3.24
C GLY A 23 -6.61 14.71 2.19
N ASN A 24 -7.38 15.63 1.60
CA ASN A 24 -8.30 15.30 0.51
C ASN A 24 -7.57 14.77 -0.73
N VAL A 25 -6.46 15.41 -1.14
CA VAL A 25 -5.62 14.91 -2.25
C VAL A 25 -5.09 13.52 -1.96
N MET A 26 -4.58 13.27 -0.75
CA MET A 26 -4.10 11.95 -0.35
C MET A 26 -5.22 10.90 -0.39
N ASN A 27 -6.43 11.23 0.07
CA ASN A 27 -7.58 10.33 0.01
C ASN A 27 -7.93 9.94 -1.43
N TRP A 28 -7.92 10.88 -2.37
CA TRP A 28 -8.13 10.59 -3.78
C TRP A 28 -7.04 9.67 -4.37
N ILE A 29 -5.78 9.91 -4.02
CA ILE A 29 -4.67 9.04 -4.46
C ILE A 29 -4.86 7.62 -3.92
N LEU A 30 -5.12 7.47 -2.60
CA LEU A 30 -5.33 6.17 -1.97
C LEU A 30 -6.54 5.46 -2.55
N PHE A 31 -7.63 6.19 -2.84
CA PHE A 31 -8.83 5.64 -3.46
C PHE A 31 -8.55 5.10 -4.87
N ILE A 32 -7.79 5.84 -5.68
CA ILE A 32 -7.41 5.41 -7.03
C ILE A 32 -6.51 4.18 -6.96
N VAL A 33 -5.50 4.19 -6.09
CA VAL A 33 -4.58 3.05 -5.91
C VAL A 33 -5.35 1.80 -5.47
N ALA A 34 -6.26 1.92 -4.50
CA ALA A 34 -7.09 0.82 -4.05
C ALA A 34 -8.00 0.29 -5.17
N SER A 35 -8.60 1.19 -5.96
CA SER A 35 -9.46 0.81 -7.10
C SER A 35 -8.67 0.04 -8.17
N VAL A 36 -7.47 0.50 -8.52
CA VAL A 36 -6.60 -0.18 -9.49
C VAL A 36 -6.18 -1.56 -8.99
N MET A 37 -5.78 -1.67 -7.71
CA MET A 37 -5.40 -2.95 -7.10
C MET A 37 -6.59 -3.92 -7.07
N PHE A 38 -7.78 -3.42 -6.77
CA PHE A 38 -9.01 -4.22 -6.81
C PHE A 38 -9.33 -4.71 -8.22
N CYS A 39 -9.29 -3.84 -9.23
CA CYS A 39 -9.48 -4.24 -10.62
C CYS A 39 -8.44 -5.28 -11.08
N TYR A 40 -7.17 -5.11 -10.70
CA TYR A 40 -6.13 -6.09 -10.99
C TYR A 40 -6.42 -7.44 -10.34
N TRP A 41 -6.85 -7.44 -9.08
CA TRP A 41 -7.22 -8.67 -8.37
C TRP A 41 -8.41 -9.38 -9.05
N CYS A 42 -9.45 -8.64 -9.43
CA CYS A 42 -10.56 -9.20 -10.21
C CYS A 42 -10.08 -9.78 -11.55
N TYR A 43 -9.15 -9.11 -12.24
CA TYR A 43 -8.54 -9.63 -13.46
C TYR A 43 -7.80 -10.95 -13.21
N VAL A 44 -6.98 -11.06 -12.17
CA VAL A 44 -6.30 -12.32 -11.81
C VAL A 44 -7.31 -13.45 -11.56
N LEU A 45 -8.36 -13.19 -10.78
CA LEU A 45 -9.38 -14.20 -10.52
C LEU A 45 -10.05 -14.74 -11.79
N VAL A 46 -10.34 -13.86 -12.75
CA VAL A 46 -11.06 -14.26 -13.97
C VAL A 46 -10.12 -14.80 -15.04
N ALA A 47 -9.02 -14.10 -15.32
CA ALA A 47 -8.16 -14.39 -16.45
C ALA A 47 -7.09 -15.44 -16.15
N THR A 48 -6.48 -15.41 -14.97
CA THR A 48 -5.40 -16.34 -14.61
C THR A 48 -5.92 -17.57 -13.88
N LEU A 49 -6.91 -17.41 -13.00
CA LEU A 49 -7.44 -18.48 -12.15
C LEU A 49 -8.78 -19.07 -12.65
N GLY A 50 -9.52 -18.34 -13.49
CA GLY A 50 -10.83 -18.75 -13.96
C GLY A 50 -10.80 -19.96 -14.90
N GLY A 51 -11.88 -20.75 -14.89
CA GLY A 51 -12.06 -21.92 -15.76
C GLY A 51 -11.19 -23.12 -15.40
N ASP A 52 -11.12 -23.47 -14.11
CA ASP A 52 -10.33 -24.60 -13.55
C ASP A 52 -8.82 -24.55 -13.82
N LYS A 53 -8.30 -23.35 -14.14
CA LYS A 53 -6.87 -23.11 -14.34
C LYS A 53 -6.12 -22.91 -13.02
N ASP A 54 -6.84 -22.77 -11.91
CA ASP A 54 -6.35 -22.74 -10.54
C ASP A 54 -5.41 -23.91 -10.23
N LYS A 55 -5.72 -25.11 -10.72
CA LYS A 55 -4.90 -26.33 -10.53
C LYS A 55 -3.48 -26.23 -11.08
N ASN A 56 -3.27 -25.36 -12.07
CA ASN A 56 -1.96 -25.16 -12.71
C ASN A 56 -1.33 -23.81 -12.31
N TYR A 57 -2.02 -23.02 -11.49
CA TYR A 57 -1.52 -21.73 -11.04
C TYR A 57 -0.70 -21.91 -9.77
N PHE A 58 0.59 -21.54 -9.84
CA PHE A 58 1.45 -21.40 -8.68
C PHE A 58 1.69 -19.92 -8.44
N SER A 59 1.39 -19.45 -7.22
CA SER A 59 1.68 -18.06 -6.89
C SER A 59 3.20 -17.83 -6.89
N PRO A 60 3.68 -16.65 -7.33
CA PRO A 60 5.11 -16.30 -7.25
C PRO A 60 5.68 -16.30 -5.82
N THR A 61 4.82 -16.43 -4.81
CA THR A 61 5.16 -16.47 -3.39
C THR A 61 5.02 -17.87 -2.79
N GLU A 62 4.40 -18.82 -3.49
CA GLU A 62 4.31 -20.22 -3.05
C GLU A 62 5.69 -20.86 -3.07
N GLY A 63 6.10 -21.45 -1.96
CA GLY A 63 7.38 -22.17 -1.86
C GLY A 63 8.61 -21.27 -1.65
N HIS A 64 8.49 -19.94 -1.76
CA HIS A 64 9.53 -19.01 -1.33
C HIS A 64 9.48 -18.84 0.18
N HIS A 65 10.04 -19.83 0.88
CA HIS A 65 10.12 -19.89 2.32
C HIS A 65 11.59 -19.84 2.77
N PRO A 66 12.26 -18.67 2.73
CA PRO A 66 13.67 -18.56 3.09
C PRO A 66 13.95 -19.08 4.49
N TYR A 67 12.99 -18.91 5.40
CA TYR A 67 13.09 -19.37 6.78
C TYR A 67 12.96 -20.88 6.94
N TYR A 68 12.43 -21.62 5.96
CA TYR A 68 12.28 -23.08 6.05
C TYR A 68 13.24 -23.80 5.10
N ASP A 69 14.18 -23.09 4.49
CA ASP A 69 15.17 -23.67 3.59
C ASP A 69 16.16 -24.53 4.40
N PRO A 70 16.17 -25.87 4.20
CA PRO A 70 17.08 -26.76 4.90
C PRO A 70 18.56 -26.52 4.54
N GLN A 71 18.87 -25.77 3.47
CA GLN A 71 20.24 -25.35 3.16
C GLN A 71 20.71 -24.20 4.07
N ILE A 72 19.80 -23.29 4.44
CA ILE A 72 20.07 -22.15 5.32
C ILE A 72 20.00 -22.57 6.80
N MET A 73 19.11 -23.51 7.13
CA MET A 73 18.90 -24.04 8.48
C MET A 73 20.00 -25.00 8.96
N LYS A 74 20.88 -25.49 8.09
CA LYS A 74 22.07 -26.25 8.49
C LYS A 74 23.04 -25.30 9.20
N LYS A 75 22.93 -25.21 10.52
CA LYS A 75 24.05 -24.76 11.34
C LYS A 75 25.21 -25.69 11.05
N GLU A 76 26.34 -25.13 10.65
CA GLU A 76 27.62 -25.83 10.73
C GLU A 76 27.81 -26.22 12.20
N ASP A 77 27.59 -27.50 12.51
CA ASP A 77 27.96 -28.07 13.80
C ASP A 77 29.47 -27.95 13.91
N LYS A 78 29.93 -27.00 14.73
CA LYS A 78 31.34 -26.81 15.10
C LYS A 78 31.85 -27.96 15.96
#